data_AF-A0A7S8F9K1-F1
#
_entry.id   AF-A0A7S8F9K1-F1
#
_cell.length_a   1.000
_cell.length_b   1.000
_cell.length_c   1.000
_cell.angle_alpha   90.00
_cell.angle_beta   90.00
_cell.angle_gamma   90.00
#
_symmetry.space_group_name_H-M   'P 1'
#
loop_
_entity.id
_entity.type
_entity.pdbx_description
1 polymer ?
#
loop_
_entity_poly.entity_id
_entity_poly.type
_entity_poly.pdbx_seq_one_letter_code
_entity_poly.pdbx_strand_id
1 'polypeptide(L)' 'NVIQISNDLENLRDLLHLLAASKSCPLPQVRALESLESLGVVLEASLYSTEVVALSRLQGSLQDMLRQLDLSPGC' A
#
# COMPACT_ATOMS: atom_id res chain seq x y z
N ASN A 1 9.31 8.32 10.30
CA ASN A 1 8.23 9.27 10.67
C ASN A 1 7.05 9.04 9.73
N VAL A 2 5.79 9.12 10.17
CA VAL A 2 4.59 8.85 9.33
C VAL A 2 4.56 9.72 8.06
N ILE A 3 5.01 10.98 8.15
CA ILE A 3 5.10 11.87 6.98
C ILE A 3 6.05 11.31 5.92
N GLN A 4 7.21 10.81 6.35
CA GLN A 4 8.19 10.22 5.43
C GLN A 4 7.63 8.95 4.79
N ILE A 5 6.97 8.10 5.58
CA ILE A 5 6.31 6.89 5.07
C ILE A 5 5.27 7.25 4.00
N SER A 6 4.48 8.29 4.22
CA SER A 6 3.51 8.76 3.22
C SER A 6 4.17 9.16 1.91
N ASN A 7 5.27 9.92 1.97
CA ASN A 7 6.02 10.33 0.78
C ASN A 7 6.63 9.12 0.06
N ASP A 8 7.15 8.15 0.81
CA ASP A 8 7.74 6.93 0.26
C ASP A 8 6.69 6.05 -0.42
N LEU A 9 5.46 6.00 0.10
CA LEU A 9 4.35 5.29 -0.54
C LEU A 9 3.87 5.95 -1.83
N GLU A 10 3.94 7.29 -1.91
CA GLU A 10 3.66 8.02 -3.15
C GLU A 10 4.72 7.69 -4.21
N ASN A 11 6.00 7.73 -3.84
CA ASN A 11 7.09 7.30 -4.73
C ASN A 11 6.91 5.84 -5.21
N LEU A 12 6.53 4.93 -4.31
CA LEU A 12 6.27 3.53 -4.65
C LEU A 12 5.10 3.41 -5.65
N ARG A 13 4.02 4.14 -5.44
CA ARG A 13 2.88 4.18 -6.36
C ARG A 13 3.32 4.65 -7.75
N ASP A 14 4.14 5.68 -7.84
CA ASP A 14 4.61 6.22 -9.12
C ASP A 14 5.52 5.22 -9.85
N LEU A 15 6.38 4.50 -9.12
CA LEU A 15 7.20 3.42 -9.69
C LEU A 15 6.36 2.26 -10.23
N LEU A 16 5.27 1.90 -9.54
CA LEU A 16 4.34 0.87 -10.03
C LEU A 16 3.60 1.31 -11.30
N HIS A 17 3.21 2.58 -11.40
CA HIS A 17 2.64 3.14 -12.64
C HIS A 17 3.65 3.13 -13.78
N LEU A 18 4.90 3.50 -13.52
CA LEU A 18 5.97 3.45 -14.52
C LEU A 18 6.23 2.02 -15.00
N LEU A 19 6.24 1.04 -14.08
CA LEU A 19 6.38 -0.38 -14.41
C LEU A 19 5.22 -0.87 -15.29
N ALA A 20 3.98 -0.52 -14.95
CA ALA A 20 2.82 -0.90 -15.75
C ALA A 20 2.85 -0.26 -17.15
N ALA A 21 3.24 1.02 -17.24
CA ALA A 21 3.42 1.70 -18.52
C ALA A 21 4.48 1.01 -19.39
N SER A 22 5.59 0.56 -18.79
CA SER A 22 6.63 -0.20 -19.51
C SER A 22 6.14 -1.55 -20.03
N LYS A 23 5.09 -2.11 -19.41
CA LYS A 23 4.40 -3.34 -19.81
C LYS A 23 3.20 -3.09 -20.74
N SER A 24 3.00 -1.84 -21.21
CA SER A 24 1.84 -1.43 -22.01
C SER A 24 0.49 -1.75 -21.34
N CYS A 25 0.43 -1.68 -20.00
CA CYS A 25 -0.76 -1.95 -19.23
C CYS A 25 -1.30 -0.68 -18.54
N PRO A 26 -2.61 -0.39 -18.66
CA PRO A 26 -3.24 0.66 -17.88
C PRO A 26 -3.56 0.18 -16.45
N LEU A 27 -3.04 0.86 -15.43
CA LEU A 27 -3.53 0.68 -14.06
C LEU A 27 -4.83 1.46 -13.87
N PRO A 28 -5.92 0.83 -13.37
CA PRO A 28 -7.15 1.55 -13.08
C PRO A 28 -6.93 2.54 -11.94
N GLN A 29 -7.59 3.70 -12.03
CA GLN A 29 -7.54 4.69 -10.97
C GLN A 29 -8.24 4.13 -9.72
N VAL A 30 -7.49 4.03 -8.63
CA VAL A 30 -8.02 3.60 -7.34
C VAL A 30 -8.78 4.77 -6.72
N ARG A 31 -10.01 4.54 -6.28
CA ARG A 31 -10.79 5.56 -5.56
C ARG A 31 -10.23 5.72 -4.16
N ALA A 32 -10.03 6.97 -3.75
CA ALA A 32 -9.69 7.27 -2.36
C ALA A 32 -10.83 6.80 -1.44
N LEU A 33 -10.46 6.32 -0.26
CA LEU A 33 -11.43 5.93 0.75
C LEU A 33 -12.14 7.20 1.27
N GLU A 34 -13.47 7.22 1.24
CA GLU A 34 -14.26 8.40 1.64
C GLU A 34 -14.23 8.65 3.16
N SER A 35 -14.09 7.59 3.97
CA SER A 35 -13.99 7.68 5.44
C SER A 35 -13.13 6.58 6.03
N LEU A 36 -12.27 6.98 6.99
CA LEU A 36 -11.43 6.08 7.79
C LEU A 36 -12.25 5.28 8.82
N GLU A 37 -13.51 5.64 9.11
CA GLU A 37 -14.37 4.90 10.03
C GLU A 37 -14.57 3.44 9.59
N SER A 38 -14.60 3.20 8.28
CA SER A 38 -14.67 1.85 7.70
C SER A 38 -13.44 0.98 7.99
N LEU A 39 -12.29 1.60 8.32
CA LEU A 39 -11.07 0.92 8.72
C LEU A 39 -11.01 0.64 10.23
N GLY A 40 -11.85 1.32 11.03
CA GLY A 40 -11.90 1.15 12.49
C GLY A 40 -12.14 -0.31 12.89
N VAL A 41 -13.08 -0.99 12.26
CA VAL A 41 -13.37 -2.43 12.52
C VAL A 41 -12.17 -3.34 12.20
N VAL A 42 -11.36 -2.97 11.21
CA VAL A 42 -10.19 -3.75 10.78
C VAL A 42 -8.98 -3.49 11.69
N LEU A 43 -8.89 -2.29 12.26
CA LEU A 43 -7.73 -1.85 13.04
C LEU A 43 -7.93 -1.99 14.56
N GLU A 44 -9.16 -1.95 15.07
CA GLU A 44 -9.48 -2.02 16.51
C GLU A 44 -9.50 -3.45 17.11
N ALA A 45 -9.31 -4.49 16.29
CA ALA A 45 -9.33 -5.87 16.76
C ALA A 45 -8.08 -6.30 17.57
N SER A 46 -7.26 -5.36 18.08
CA SER A 46 -5.97 -5.64 18.71
C SER A 46 -5.74 -4.86 20.01
N LEU A 47 -4.89 -5.39 20.89
CA LEU A 47 -4.43 -4.72 22.12
C LEU A 47 -3.46 -3.54 21.86
N TYR A 48 -3.08 -3.32 20.61
CA TYR A 48 -2.14 -2.29 20.18
C TYR A 48 -2.87 -1.07 19.60
N SER A 49 -2.20 0.09 19.61
CA SER A 49 -2.77 1.32 19.02
C SER A 49 -3.00 1.15 17.52
N THR A 50 -3.98 1.87 16.99
CA THR A 50 -4.35 1.88 15.57
C THR A 50 -3.15 2.18 14.66
N GLU A 51 -2.24 3.05 15.08
CA GLU A 51 -1.01 3.38 14.35
C GLU A 51 -0.07 2.17 14.26
N VAL A 52 0.12 1.43 15.35
CA VAL A 52 0.98 0.24 15.37
C VAL A 52 0.40 -0.85 14.49
N VAL A 53 -0.91 -1.08 14.55
CA VAL A 53 -1.59 -2.06 13.69
C VAL A 53 -1.49 -1.67 12.22
N ALA A 54 -1.76 -0.40 11.90
CA ALA A 54 -1.69 0.10 10.52
C ALA A 54 -0.27 -0.01 9.94
N LEU A 55 0.75 0.39 10.71
CA LEU A 55 2.15 0.31 10.28
C LEU A 55 2.63 -1.14 10.16
N SER A 56 2.21 -2.03 11.05
CA SER A 56 2.56 -3.46 10.97
C SER A 56 1.94 -4.12 9.73
N ARG A 57 0.68 -3.82 9.43
CA ARG A 57 0.01 -4.30 8.21
C ARG A 57 0.68 -3.75 6.96
N LEU A 58 1.00 -2.45 6.94
CA LEU A 58 1.72 -1.82 5.83
C LEU A 58 3.08 -2.50 5.59
N GLN A 59 3.84 -2.77 6.66
CA GLN A 59 5.11 -3.49 6.55
C GLN A 59 4.94 -4.87 5.91
N GLY A 60 3.94 -5.64 6.34
CA GLY A 60 3.63 -6.94 5.75
C GLY A 60 3.30 -6.83 4.25
N SER A 61 2.45 -5.89 3.86
CA SER A 61 2.13 -5.65 2.44
C SER A 61 3.33 -5.24 1.60
N LEU A 62 4.25 -4.43 2.15
CA LEU A 62 5.50 -4.06 1.49
C LEU A 62 6.42 -5.26 1.28
N GLN A 63 6.51 -6.15 2.27
CA GLN A 63 7.29 -7.40 2.16
C GLN A 63 6.70 -8.35 1.11
N ASP A 64 5.37 -8.48 1.07
CA ASP A 64 4.68 -9.28 0.05
C ASP A 64 4.89 -8.72 -1.35
N MET A 65 4.78 -7.39 -1.52
CA MET A 65 5.06 -6.73 -2.80
C MET A 65 6.49 -6.97 -3.27
N LEU A 66 7.48 -6.84 -2.37
CA LEU A 66 8.89 -7.10 -2.72
C LEU A 66 9.06 -8.51 -3.28
N ARG A 67 8.51 -9.51 -2.60
CA ARG A 67 8.55 -10.91 -3.06
C ARG A 67 7.85 -11.11 -4.40
N GLN A 68 6.70 -10.47 -4.61
CA GLN A 68 5.95 -10.60 -5.86
C GLN A 68 6.66 -9.94 -7.03
N LEU A 69 7.27 -8.76 -6.83
CA LEU A 69 8.00 -8.03 -7.86
C LEU A 69 9.18 -8.82 -8.42
N ASP A 70 9.88 -9.59 -7.58
CA ASP A 70 10.95 -10.50 -8.01
C ASP A 70 10.45 -11.60 -8.97
N LEU A 71 9.16 -11.95 -8.89
CA LEU A 71 8.52 -12.93 -9.77
C LEU A 71 7.97 -12.31 -11.06
N SER A 72 8.20 -11.01 -11.29
CA SER A 72 7.67 -10.27 -12.44
C SER A 72 6.15 -10.45 -12.61
N PRO A 73 5.35 -9.92 -11.68
CA PRO A 73 3.92 -10.15 -11.68
C PRO A 73 3.29 -9.52 -12.92
N GLY A 74 2.12 -10.04 -13.28
CA GLY A 74 1.32 -9.48 -14.36
C GLY A 74 0.81 -8.07 -14.02
N CYS A 75 -0.02 -7.60 -14.92
CA CYS A 75 -0.91 -6.47 -14.73
C CYS A 75 -2.34 -7.06 -14.84
#